data_AF-A0A2S7JF41-F1
#
_entry.id   AF-A0A2S7JF41-F1
#
_cell.length_a   1.000
_cell.length_b   1.000
_cell.length_c   1.000
_cell.angle_alpha   90.00
_cell.angle_beta   90.00
_cell.angle_gamma   90.00
#
_symmetry.space_group_name_H-M   'P 1'
#
loop_
_entity.id
_entity.type
_entity.pdbx_description
1 polymer ?
#
loop_
_entity_poly.entity_id
_entity_poly.type
_entity_poly.pdbx_seq_one_letter_code
_entity_poly.pdbx_strand_id
1 'polypeptide(L)' 'MNPSPAHAELIATFRRAEADAAHKFGLIQVVANKGPKAIQAAVETAAKAAKRRDSFAKKLNALGVDLKD' A
#
# COMPACT_ATOMS: atom_id res chain seq x y z
N MET A 1 22.18 -12.54 -9.07
CA MET A 1 21.28 -12.86 -7.94
C MET A 1 19.93 -13.23 -8.55
N ASN A 2 19.63 -14.51 -8.72
CA ASN A 2 18.30 -14.90 -9.23
C ASN A 2 17.30 -14.66 -8.10
N PRO A 3 16.21 -13.89 -8.32
CA PRO A 3 15.22 -13.68 -7.29
C PRO A 3 14.59 -15.04 -6.97
N SER A 4 14.73 -15.48 -5.72
CA SER A 4 14.01 -16.65 -5.22
C SER A 4 12.51 -16.45 -5.47
N PRO A 5 11.73 -17.48 -5.84
CA PRO A 5 10.29 -17.34 -6.07
C PRO A 5 9.56 -16.65 -4.91
N ALA A 6 10.01 -16.86 -3.67
CA ALA A 6 9.49 -16.16 -2.49
C ALA A 6 9.70 -14.62 -2.52
N HIS A 7 10.79 -14.15 -3.13
CA HIS A 7 11.03 -12.71 -3.34
C HIS A 7 10.07 -12.15 -4.39
N ALA A 8 9.85 -12.89 -5.48
CA ALA A 8 8.90 -12.49 -6.53
C ALA A 8 7.47 -12.36 -5.98
N GLU A 9 7.04 -13.30 -5.14
CA GLU A 9 5.74 -13.25 -4.46
C GLU A 9 5.62 -12.06 -3.49
N LEU A 10 6.68 -11.76 -2.74
CA LEU A 10 6.70 -10.62 -1.83
C LEU A 10 6.64 -9.29 -2.59
N ILE A 11 7.35 -9.17 -3.72
CA ILE A 11 7.29 -8.01 -4.61
C ILE A 11 5.88 -7.85 -5.20
N ALA A 12 5.27 -8.93 -5.69
CA ALA A 12 3.91 -8.90 -6.22
C ALA A 12 2.89 -8.48 -5.14
N THR A 13 3.08 -8.96 -3.91
CA THR A 13 2.26 -8.59 -2.75
C THR A 13 2.42 -7.11 -2.40
N PHE A 14 3.66 -6.60 -2.41
CA PHE A 14 3.94 -5.19 -2.22
C PHE A 14 3.24 -4.33 -3.28
N ARG A 15 3.37 -4.66 -4.57
CA ARG A 15 2.73 -3.92 -5.67
C ARG A 15 1.20 -3.90 -5.56
N ARG A 16 0.58 -5.02 -5.14
CA ARG A 16 -0.86 -5.05 -4.83
C ARG A 16 -1.23 -4.14 -3.65
N ALA A 17 -0.40 -4.11 -2.61
CA ALA A 17 -0.62 -3.24 -1.45
C ALA A 17 -0.44 -1.76 -1.80
N GLU A 18 0.48 -1.43 -2.71
CA GLU A 18 0.68 -0.10 -3.26
C GLU A 18 -0.54 0.37 -4.07
N ALA A 19 -1.04 -0.46 -4.99
CA ALA A 19 -2.25 -0.17 -5.75
C ALA A 19 -3.49 0.00 -4.85
N ASP A 20 -3.65 -0.86 -3.82
CA ASP A 20 -4.73 -0.74 -2.83
C ASP A 20 -4.64 0.55 -2.03
N ALA A 21 -3.44 0.95 -1.60
CA ALA A 21 -3.23 2.20 -0.89
C ALA A 21 -3.57 3.42 -1.78
N ALA A 22 -3.12 3.43 -3.04
CA ALA A 22 -3.44 4.47 -4.00
C ALA A 22 -4.95 4.57 -4.26
N HIS A 23 -5.63 3.44 -4.45
CA HIS A 23 -7.08 3.40 -4.66
C HIS A 23 -7.84 3.95 -3.45
N LYS A 24 -7.49 3.53 -2.23
CA LYS A 24 -8.14 4.01 -1.00
C LYS A 24 -7.87 5.48 -0.72
N PHE A 25 -6.71 5.99 -1.12
CA PHE A 25 -6.43 7.41 -1.06
C PHE A 25 -7.34 8.18 -2.03
N GLY A 26 -7.52 7.69 -3.27
CA GLY A 26 -8.45 8.26 -4.24
C GLY A 26 -9.91 8.30 -3.74
N LEU A 27 -10.34 7.30 -2.96
CA LEU A 27 -11.68 7.28 -2.38
C LEU A 27 -11.97 8.46 -1.45
N ILE A 28 -10.96 9.10 -0.86
CA ILE A 28 -11.13 10.29 -0.01
C ILE A 28 -11.79 11.42 -0.83
N GLN A 29 -11.34 11.64 -2.07
CA GLN A 29 -11.94 12.63 -2.96
C GLN A 29 -13.36 12.23 -3.37
N VAL A 30 -13.60 10.95 -3.63
CA VAL A 30 -14.93 10.43 -4.00
C VAL A 30 -15.96 10.67 -2.90
N VAL A 31 -15.56 10.52 -1.64
CA VAL A 31 -16.45 10.73 -0.48
C VAL A 31 -16.47 12.16 0.04
N ALA A 32 -15.77 13.10 -0.61
CA ALA A 32 -15.69 14.49 -0.15
C ALA A 32 -17.07 15.14 0.01
N ASN A 33 -18.01 14.82 -0.90
CA ASN A 33 -19.38 15.33 -0.87
C ASN A 33 -20.30 14.62 0.16
N LYS A 34 -19.82 13.57 0.83
CA LYS A 34 -20.60 12.79 1.82
C LYS A 34 -20.45 13.30 3.26
N GLY A 35 -19.63 14.34 3.46
CA GLY A 35 -19.41 15.00 4.75
C GLY A 35 -18.25 14.43 5.58
N PRO A 36 -17.92 15.09 6.70
CA PRO A 36 -16.67 14.89 7.43
C PRO A 36 -16.49 13.48 8.00
N LYS A 37 -17.56 12.82 8.44
CA LYS A 37 -17.50 11.44 8.94
C LYS A 37 -17.08 10.44 7.85
N ALA A 38 -17.60 10.61 6.63
CA ALA A 38 -17.25 9.74 5.50
C ALA A 38 -15.80 9.95 5.07
N ILE A 39 -15.35 11.21 5.04
CA ILE A 39 -13.95 11.58 4.78
C ILE A 39 -13.04 10.94 5.83
N GLN A 40 -13.36 11.07 7.11
CA GLN A 40 -12.57 10.50 8.20
C GLN A 40 -12.43 8.98 8.06
N ALA A 41 -13.52 8.27 7.78
CA ALA A 41 -13.50 6.82 7.58
C ALA A 41 -12.64 6.40 6.36
N ALA A 42 -12.71 7.17 5.27
CA ALA A 42 -11.86 6.95 4.10
C ALA A 42 -10.38 7.20 4.40
N VAL A 43 -10.06 8.27 5.15
CA VAL A 43 -8.70 8.59 5.61
C VAL A 43 -8.13 7.47 6.48
N GLU A 44 -8.88 6.98 7.46
CA GLU A 44 -8.45 5.87 8.31
C GLU A 44 -8.20 4.59 7.51
N THR A 45 -9.05 4.34 6.51
CA THR A 45 -8.92 3.19 5.61
C THR A 45 -7.69 3.30 4.73
N ALA A 46 -7.42 4.47 4.15
CA ALA A 46 -6.21 4.76 3.38
C ALA A 46 -4.95 4.64 4.26
N ALA A 47 -4.98 5.16 5.48
CA ALA A 47 -3.87 5.06 6.42
C ALA A 47 -3.54 3.61 6.81
N LYS A 48 -4.54 2.75 7.02
CA LYS A 48 -4.33 1.31 7.27
C LYS A 48 -3.71 0.60 6.06
N ALA A 49 -4.14 0.95 4.85
CA ALA A 49 -3.56 0.40 3.62
C ALA A 49 -2.11 0.85 3.41
N ALA A 50 -1.80 2.13 3.65
CA ALA A 50 -0.45 2.64 3.61
C ALA A 50 0.48 1.90 4.61
N LYS A 51 0.03 1.70 5.86
CA LYS A 51 0.78 0.89 6.85
C LYS A 51 1.07 -0.53 6.36
N ARG A 52 0.12 -1.16 5.64
CA ARG A 52 0.32 -2.50 5.07
C ARG A 52 1.38 -2.47 3.96
N ARG A 53 1.32 -1.50 3.04
CA ARG A 53 2.36 -1.27 2.02
C ARG A 53 3.73 -1.09 2.67
N ASP A 54 3.84 -0.21 3.66
CA ASP A 54 5.10 0.09 4.34
C ASP A 54 5.68 -1.12 5.08
N SER A 55 4.81 -1.99 5.61
CA SER A 55 5.23 -3.24 6.25
C SER A 55 5.86 -4.20 5.23
N PHE A 56 5.33 -4.29 4.01
CA PHE A 56 5.94 -5.07 2.93
C PHE A 56 7.22 -4.41 2.41
N ALA A 57 7.25 -3.07 2.30
CA ALA A 57 8.46 -2.33 1.95
C ALA A 57 9.62 -2.62 2.91
N LYS A 58 9.34 -2.61 4.23
CA LYS A 58 10.34 -2.99 5.26
C LYS A 58 10.85 -4.41 5.09
N LYS A 59 9.96 -5.37 4.77
CA LYS A 59 10.36 -6.77 4.51
C LYS A 59 11.26 -6.87 3.28
N LEU A 60 10.95 -6.13 2.21
CA LEU A 60 11.78 -6.10 1.00
C LEU A 60 13.14 -5.47 1.25
N ASN A 61 13.18 -4.34 1.96
CA ASN A 61 14.42 -3.68 2.34
C ASN A 61 15.32 -4.59 3.21
N ALA A 62 14.74 -5.34 4.16
CA ALA A 62 15.48 -6.32 4.97
C ALA A 62 16.10 -7.46 4.13
N LEU A 63 15.53 -7.73 2.95
CA LEU A 63 16.05 -8.72 2.00
C LEU A 63 17.04 -8.11 0.99
N GLY A 64 17.40 -6.83 1.14
CA GLY A 64 18.23 -6.09 0.19
C GLY A 64 17.56 -5.82 -1.15
N VAL A 65 16.23 -6.00 -1.22
CA VAL A 65 15.43 -5.68 -2.41
C VAL A 65 15.02 -4.22 -2.31
N ASP A 66 15.83 -3.35 -2.89
CA ASP A 66 15.49 -1.95 -3.10
C ASP A 66 14.55 -1.88 -4.32
N LEU A 67 13.25 -1.76 -4.06
CA LEU A 67 12.30 -1.38 -5.10
C LEU A 67 12.47 0.13 -5.34
N LYS A 68 13.56 0.49 -6.03
CA LYS A 68 13.64 1.79 -6.71
C LYS A 68 12.48 1.85 -7.68
N ASP A 69 11.75 2.96 -7.58
CA ASP A 69 10.78 3.39 -8.57
C ASP A 69 11.31 3.22 -10.00
#